data_AF-A0A7J5UUW7-F1
#
_entry.id   AF-A0A7J5UUW7-F1
#
_cell.length_a   1.000
_cell.length_b   1.000
_cell.length_c   1.000
_cell.angle_alpha   90.00
_cell.angle_beta   90.00
_cell.angle_gamma   90.00
#
_symmetry.space_group_name_H-M   'P 1'
#
loop_
_entity.id
_entity.type
_entity.pdbx_description
1 polymer ?
#
loop_
_entity_poly.entity_id
_entity_poly.type
_entity_poly.pdbx_seq_one_letter_code
_entity_poly.pdbx_strand_id
1 'polypeptide(L)'
;MRTCDAVVIGAGHNGLVTALYLARAGWDVVVLEANDDVGGATRSGEVTEPGLVHDLYATNLNLFLASPVYAELREDLARTGFRPVVSERPYASVFPGGKSLRVYQDAARTERELGAHSEADLAGWRRLRELQHEFMTTLMPLYGTRLPSRAALQHLAGAVRRAGVRRLASFAQLLACSTRELGERWFATAEARSLLAAWGMHLDYGPDVSFGAMFPFVETFGDMEAGIAIAEGGVSSLPRALGALVEEAGGEVRTGARVERVVVEGGRARGVVVGGEHIAARRAVVAGTAPVHLYGDLLDGAPGVPATEREQARRFSYGPGTMMVHLALDGPIPWSGHPDLASFAYVHVGPYVDDLARTYTQSLAGLIPDSPLLVVGQTSQVDPSRSPDGRQVVWVQVRSLPSTIRGDAAGEITADDWDAAKEAVADRVVAKIEAYAPGFGALVRARTVLSPLDLERSNANLVGGDSVAGSHHVAQNFLFRPWLGASGYVTGVPGLYQVGAATWPGAGTNALSGYLCAELLLRPTTLGGRALAGATDLGGRALAGATSLARSAGGRARRRAAR
;
A
#
# COMPACT_ATOMS: atom_id res chain seq x y z
N MET A 1 -15.90 17.63 28.52
CA MET A 1 -15.39 16.24 28.50
C MET A 1 -16.44 15.38 27.81
N ARG A 2 -16.24 15.09 26.52
CA ARG A 2 -17.06 14.15 25.76
C ARG A 2 -16.68 12.72 26.15
N THR A 3 -17.65 11.84 26.28
CA THR A 3 -17.41 10.40 26.52
C THR A 3 -18.11 9.60 25.45
N CYS A 4 -17.41 8.65 24.83
CA CYS A 4 -17.94 7.75 23.79
C CYS A 4 -17.51 6.29 24.04
N ASP A 5 -17.96 5.33 23.23
CA ASP A 5 -17.48 3.95 23.28
C ASP A 5 -16.09 3.82 22.67
N ALA A 6 -15.88 4.43 21.49
CA ALA A 6 -14.61 4.39 20.80
C ALA A 6 -14.20 5.73 20.18
N VAL A 7 -12.89 5.98 20.20
CA VAL A 7 -12.25 7.07 19.44
C VAL A 7 -11.40 6.45 18.33
N VAL A 8 -11.54 6.93 17.10
CA VAL A 8 -10.69 6.56 15.97
C VAL A 8 -9.83 7.78 15.59
N ILE A 9 -8.51 7.59 15.58
CA ILE A 9 -7.53 8.63 15.24
C ILE A 9 -7.13 8.45 13.77
N GLY A 10 -7.49 9.43 12.93
CA GLY A 10 -7.28 9.44 11.48
C GLY A 10 -8.48 8.89 10.71
N ALA A 11 -8.92 9.63 9.69
CA ALA A 11 -10.03 9.30 8.81
C ALA A 11 -9.57 8.78 7.44
N GLY A 12 -8.51 7.96 7.40
CA GLY A 12 -8.22 7.13 6.23
C GLY A 12 -9.27 6.03 6.07
N HIS A 13 -9.34 5.39 4.89
CA HIS A 13 -10.33 4.34 4.58
C HIS A 13 -10.41 3.23 5.63
N ASN A 14 -9.27 2.78 6.19
CA ASN A 14 -9.27 1.78 7.27
C ASN A 14 -9.91 2.31 8.56
N GLY A 15 -9.61 3.54 8.97
CA GLY A 15 -10.18 4.14 10.18
C GLY A 15 -11.69 4.36 10.05
N LEU A 16 -12.12 4.90 8.89
CA LEU A 16 -13.54 5.10 8.57
C LEU A 16 -14.31 3.78 8.54
N VAL A 17 -13.74 2.73 7.95
CA VAL A 17 -14.37 1.40 7.96
C VAL A 17 -14.45 0.84 9.37
N THR A 18 -13.40 0.96 10.20
CA THR A 18 -13.51 0.55 11.61
C THR A 18 -14.64 1.30 12.31
N ALA A 19 -14.70 2.63 12.15
CA ALA A 19 -15.72 3.46 12.77
C ALA A 19 -17.13 3.07 12.33
N LEU A 20 -17.34 2.83 11.04
CA LEU A 20 -18.63 2.49 10.45
C LEU A 20 -19.19 1.20 11.05
N TYR A 21 -18.39 0.13 11.09
CA TYR A 21 -18.84 -1.15 11.63
C TYR A 21 -19.11 -1.07 13.15
N LEU A 22 -18.31 -0.31 13.89
CA LEU A 22 -18.57 -0.08 15.32
C LEU A 22 -19.87 0.71 15.53
N ALA A 23 -20.10 1.78 14.77
CA ALA A 23 -21.31 2.59 14.83
C ALA A 23 -22.57 1.79 14.46
N ARG A 24 -22.51 0.99 13.39
CA ARG A 24 -23.59 0.05 13.01
C ARG A 24 -23.91 -0.99 14.07
N ALA A 25 -22.93 -1.35 14.90
CA ALA A 25 -23.13 -2.22 16.06
C ALA A 25 -23.63 -1.47 17.31
N GLY A 26 -24.01 -0.20 17.17
CA GLY A 26 -24.58 0.64 18.23
C GLY A 26 -23.55 1.24 19.19
N TRP A 27 -22.25 1.26 18.83
CA TRP A 27 -21.25 1.97 19.62
C TRP A 27 -21.34 3.47 19.35
N ASP A 28 -21.16 4.28 20.39
CA ASP A 28 -20.94 5.71 20.25
C ASP A 28 -19.48 5.96 19.79
N VAL A 29 -19.28 6.41 18.56
CA VAL A 29 -17.95 6.50 17.92
C VAL A 29 -17.63 7.93 17.51
N VAL A 30 -16.41 8.38 17.80
CA VAL A 30 -15.87 9.66 17.32
C VAL A 30 -14.62 9.40 16.48
N VAL A 31 -14.60 9.87 15.24
CA VAL A 31 -13.46 9.87 14.33
C VAL A 31 -12.83 11.26 14.33
N LEU A 32 -11.51 11.34 14.48
CA LEU A 32 -10.75 12.59 14.56
C LEU A 32 -9.71 12.62 13.44
N GLU A 33 -9.87 13.53 12.49
CA GLU A 33 -8.98 13.74 11.34
C GLU A 33 -8.23 15.05 11.48
N ALA A 34 -6.92 15.01 11.28
CA ALA A 34 -6.07 16.18 11.43
C ALA A 34 -6.20 17.17 10.26
N ASN A 35 -6.48 16.68 9.06
CA ASN A 35 -6.70 17.49 7.87
C ASN A 35 -8.12 18.08 7.84
N ASP A 36 -8.34 19.03 6.93
CA ASP A 36 -9.61 19.68 6.66
C ASP A 36 -10.68 18.76 6.04
N ASP A 37 -10.24 17.66 5.42
CA ASP A 37 -11.08 16.63 4.81
C ASP A 37 -10.61 15.22 5.17
N VAL A 38 -11.50 14.26 5.06
CA VAL A 38 -11.21 12.83 5.26
C VAL A 38 -10.40 12.24 4.11
N GLY A 39 -9.80 11.07 4.34
CA GLY A 39 -9.24 10.23 3.28
C GLY A 39 -7.75 9.91 3.41
N GLY A 40 -6.96 10.71 4.14
CA GLY A 40 -5.52 10.47 4.25
C GLY A 40 -4.85 10.37 2.88
N ALA A 41 -4.39 9.17 2.48
CA ALA A 41 -3.78 8.91 1.18
C ALA A 41 -4.78 8.58 0.04
N THR A 42 -6.08 8.79 0.25
CA THR A 42 -7.10 8.73 -0.81
C THR A 42 -7.77 10.09 -0.93
N ARG A 43 -7.03 11.08 -1.42
CA ARG A 43 -7.51 12.46 -1.61
C ARG A 43 -7.33 12.90 -3.05
N SER A 44 -8.26 13.72 -3.51
CA SER A 44 -8.21 14.41 -4.80
C SER A 44 -8.27 15.92 -4.61
N GLY A 45 -7.77 16.66 -5.59
CA GLY A 45 -7.84 18.12 -5.61
C GLY A 45 -7.54 18.73 -6.98
N GLU A 46 -7.98 19.97 -7.15
CA GLU A 46 -7.67 20.80 -8.32
C GLU A 46 -6.32 21.50 -8.10
N VAL A 47 -5.24 20.76 -8.37
CA VAL A 47 -3.88 21.22 -8.03
C VAL A 47 -3.12 21.85 -9.20
N THR A 48 -3.64 21.79 -10.41
CA THR A 48 -3.00 22.35 -11.62
C THR A 48 -3.80 23.53 -12.16
N GLU A 49 -5.04 23.28 -12.59
CA GLU A 49 -5.98 24.29 -13.08
C GLU A 49 -7.37 24.05 -12.49
N PRO A 50 -8.21 25.11 -12.36
CA PRO A 50 -9.59 24.95 -11.94
C PRO A 50 -10.38 23.98 -12.83
N GLY A 51 -11.17 23.11 -12.21
CA GLY A 51 -11.97 22.07 -12.87
C GLY A 51 -11.20 20.81 -13.31
N LEU A 52 -9.87 20.76 -13.09
CA LEU A 52 -9.06 19.57 -13.39
C LEU A 52 -8.74 18.78 -12.12
N VAL A 53 -9.38 17.63 -11.94
CA VAL A 53 -9.30 16.87 -10.68
C VAL A 53 -8.22 15.79 -10.71
N HIS A 54 -7.19 15.97 -9.89
CA HIS A 54 -6.09 15.00 -9.72
C HIS A 54 -6.30 14.17 -8.45
N ASP A 55 -5.92 12.89 -8.50
CA ASP A 55 -5.74 12.07 -7.30
C ASP A 55 -4.32 12.30 -6.77
N LEU A 56 -4.21 12.81 -5.54
CA LEU A 56 -2.95 13.33 -4.98
C LEU A 56 -2.00 12.22 -4.52
N TYR A 57 -2.52 11.01 -4.30
CA TYR A 57 -1.74 9.85 -3.84
C TYR A 57 -2.21 8.55 -4.51
N ALA A 58 -3.08 7.76 -3.85
CA ALA A 58 -3.58 6.51 -4.38
C ALA A 58 -4.71 6.74 -5.39
N THR A 59 -4.65 6.04 -6.52
CA THR A 59 -5.66 6.12 -7.60
C THR A 59 -6.37 4.79 -7.83
N ASN A 60 -5.62 3.67 -7.87
CA ASN A 60 -6.19 2.34 -8.12
C ASN A 60 -7.05 1.88 -6.93
N LEU A 61 -8.30 1.50 -7.20
CA LEU A 61 -9.29 1.03 -6.24
C LEU A 61 -9.59 -0.47 -6.34
N ASN A 62 -8.89 -1.23 -7.20
CA ASN A 62 -9.12 -2.66 -7.39
C ASN A 62 -9.16 -3.44 -6.08
N LEU A 63 -8.22 -3.18 -5.17
CA LEU A 63 -8.18 -3.82 -3.86
C LEU A 63 -9.39 -3.47 -2.97
N PHE A 64 -9.92 -2.25 -3.07
CA PHE A 64 -11.15 -1.89 -2.37
C PHE A 64 -12.34 -2.65 -2.95
N LEU A 65 -12.46 -2.69 -4.28
CA LEU A 65 -13.58 -3.35 -4.96
C LEU A 65 -13.57 -4.88 -4.77
N ALA A 66 -12.40 -5.47 -4.56
CA ALA A 66 -12.24 -6.89 -4.22
C ALA A 66 -12.49 -7.20 -2.73
N SER A 67 -12.70 -6.19 -1.89
CA SER A 67 -12.83 -6.36 -0.43
C SER A 67 -14.24 -6.83 -0.02
N PRO A 68 -14.38 -7.55 1.12
CA PRO A 68 -15.69 -7.86 1.69
C PRO A 68 -16.47 -6.60 2.08
N VAL A 69 -15.77 -5.50 2.38
CA VAL A 69 -16.38 -4.20 2.71
C VAL A 69 -17.16 -3.68 1.51
N TYR A 70 -16.57 -3.65 0.32
CA TYR A 70 -17.28 -3.20 -0.88
C TYR A 70 -18.40 -4.18 -1.26
N ALA A 71 -18.17 -5.48 -1.12
CA ALA A 71 -19.20 -6.48 -1.37
C ALA A 71 -20.45 -6.28 -0.51
N GLU A 72 -20.30 -5.86 0.76
CA GLU A 72 -21.40 -5.54 1.67
C GLU A 72 -22.00 -4.15 1.42
N LEU A 73 -21.15 -3.13 1.22
CA LEU A 73 -21.57 -1.72 1.24
C LEU A 73 -21.84 -1.12 -0.15
N ARG A 74 -21.82 -1.91 -1.22
CA ARG A 74 -21.90 -1.41 -2.60
C ARG A 74 -23.07 -0.44 -2.82
N GLU A 75 -24.26 -0.79 -2.38
CA GLU A 75 -25.46 0.02 -2.57
C GLU A 75 -25.44 1.29 -1.70
N ASP A 76 -24.93 1.19 -0.48
CA ASP A 76 -24.76 2.30 0.45
C ASP A 76 -23.75 3.34 -0.06
N LEU A 77 -22.62 2.85 -0.59
CA LEU A 77 -21.58 3.68 -1.20
C LEU A 77 -22.09 4.36 -2.48
N ALA A 78 -22.84 3.65 -3.31
CA ALA A 78 -23.45 4.24 -4.50
C ALA A 78 -24.48 5.33 -4.15
N ARG A 79 -25.28 5.12 -3.09
CA ARG A 79 -26.24 6.12 -2.58
C ARG A 79 -25.54 7.39 -2.10
N THR A 80 -24.40 7.25 -1.46
CA THR A 80 -23.59 8.36 -0.93
C THR A 80 -22.64 9.00 -1.95
N GLY A 81 -22.72 8.58 -3.22
CA GLY A 81 -22.04 9.23 -4.34
C GLY A 81 -20.71 8.60 -4.77
N PHE A 82 -20.31 7.47 -4.20
CA PHE A 82 -19.15 6.73 -4.68
C PHE A 82 -19.52 5.85 -5.89
N ARG A 83 -18.90 6.12 -7.04
CA ARG A 83 -19.07 5.34 -8.27
C ARG A 83 -17.69 4.95 -8.83
N PRO A 84 -17.35 3.66 -8.88
CA PRO A 84 -16.14 3.23 -9.55
C PRO A 84 -16.33 3.20 -11.07
N VAL A 85 -15.31 3.63 -11.80
CA VAL A 85 -15.20 3.49 -13.26
C VAL A 85 -13.99 2.61 -13.55
N VAL A 86 -14.15 1.66 -14.46
CA VAL A 86 -13.15 0.63 -14.75
C VAL A 86 -12.64 0.80 -16.18
N SER A 87 -11.32 0.87 -16.35
CA SER A 87 -10.69 0.80 -17.66
C SER A 87 -10.49 -0.65 -18.09
N GLU A 88 -11.02 -0.99 -19.26
CA GLU A 88 -10.75 -2.27 -19.94
C GLU A 88 -9.33 -2.31 -20.56
N ARG A 89 -8.59 -1.21 -20.48
CA ARG A 89 -7.19 -1.04 -20.92
C ARG A 89 -6.32 -0.73 -19.70
N PRO A 90 -6.11 -1.72 -18.82
CA PRO A 90 -5.54 -1.48 -17.50
C PRO A 90 -4.11 -0.92 -17.59
N TYR A 91 -3.18 -1.60 -18.27
CA TYR A 91 -1.81 -1.13 -18.31
C TYR A 91 -1.03 -1.51 -19.57
N ALA A 92 0.00 -0.73 -19.84
CA ALA A 92 1.01 -0.99 -20.86
C ALA A 92 2.40 -0.61 -20.35
N SER A 93 3.44 -1.12 -21.01
CA SER A 93 4.82 -0.67 -20.82
C SER A 93 5.38 -0.22 -22.17
N VAL A 94 6.06 0.92 -22.17
CA VAL A 94 6.72 1.49 -23.37
C VAL A 94 8.23 1.29 -23.29
N PHE A 95 8.84 1.03 -24.45
CA PHE A 95 10.26 0.73 -24.59
C PHE A 95 10.89 1.62 -25.67
N PRO A 96 12.23 1.79 -25.68
CA PRO A 96 12.91 2.58 -26.69
C PRO A 96 12.54 2.14 -28.12
N GLY A 97 12.50 3.11 -29.04
CA GLY A 97 12.17 2.85 -30.44
C GLY A 97 10.68 2.62 -30.73
N GLY A 98 9.78 3.07 -29.85
CA GLY A 98 8.33 2.99 -30.06
C GLY A 98 7.71 1.61 -29.80
N LYS A 99 8.49 0.66 -29.27
CA LYS A 99 7.98 -0.65 -28.87
C LYS A 99 7.08 -0.52 -27.63
N SER A 100 6.10 -1.39 -27.52
CA SER A 100 5.22 -1.45 -26.33
C SER A 100 4.63 -2.85 -26.14
N LEU A 101 4.44 -3.25 -24.89
CA LEU A 101 3.58 -4.38 -24.52
C LEU A 101 2.34 -3.84 -23.83
N ARG A 102 1.18 -4.38 -24.20
CA ARG A 102 -0.13 -3.81 -23.87
C ARG A 102 -1.04 -4.91 -23.33
N VAL A 103 -1.61 -4.70 -22.16
CA VAL A 103 -2.46 -5.67 -21.48
C VAL A 103 -3.89 -5.13 -21.40
N TYR A 104 -4.82 -5.91 -21.95
CA TYR A 104 -6.24 -5.60 -22.04
C TYR A 104 -7.03 -6.51 -21.12
N GLN A 105 -8.22 -6.05 -20.72
CA GLN A 105 -9.18 -6.89 -20.03
C GLN A 105 -9.68 -8.05 -20.90
N ASP A 106 -9.76 -7.83 -22.22
CA ASP A 106 -9.88 -8.92 -23.19
C ASP A 106 -8.57 -9.73 -23.23
N ALA A 107 -8.56 -10.85 -22.49
CA ALA A 107 -7.43 -11.76 -22.45
C ALA A 107 -7.04 -12.31 -23.83
N ALA A 108 -8.01 -12.54 -24.73
CA ALA A 108 -7.72 -13.03 -26.07
C ALA A 108 -6.99 -11.97 -26.90
N ARG A 109 -7.33 -10.68 -26.70
CA ARG A 109 -6.57 -9.58 -27.30
C ARG A 109 -5.15 -9.49 -26.75
N THR A 110 -4.99 -9.56 -25.43
CA THR A 110 -3.67 -9.59 -24.79
C THR A 110 -2.79 -10.72 -25.34
N GLU A 111 -3.35 -11.92 -25.44
CA GLU A 111 -2.63 -13.09 -25.96
C GLU A 111 -2.25 -12.96 -27.44
N ARG A 112 -3.12 -12.38 -28.29
CA ARG A 112 -2.78 -12.11 -29.70
C ARG A 112 -1.62 -11.13 -29.82
N GLU A 113 -1.65 -10.05 -29.06
CA GLU A 113 -0.62 -9.01 -29.06
C GLU A 113 0.72 -9.54 -28.54
N LEU A 114 0.69 -10.30 -27.45
CA LEU A 114 1.89 -10.93 -26.90
C LEU A 114 2.46 -12.01 -27.85
N GLY A 115 1.59 -12.79 -28.51
CA GLY A 115 2.01 -13.78 -29.50
C GLY A 115 2.64 -13.15 -30.75
N ALA A 116 2.11 -12.02 -31.21
CA ALA A 116 2.70 -11.26 -32.31
C ALA A 116 4.09 -10.68 -31.96
N HIS A 117 4.32 -10.39 -30.68
CA HIS A 117 5.65 -10.00 -30.17
C HIS A 117 6.59 -11.21 -30.03
N SER A 118 6.12 -12.31 -29.43
CA SER A 118 6.92 -13.49 -29.13
C SER A 118 6.04 -14.68 -28.73
N GLU A 119 6.08 -15.76 -29.52
CA GLU A 119 5.37 -17.01 -29.20
C GLU A 119 5.87 -17.64 -27.89
N ALA A 120 7.16 -17.49 -27.59
CA ALA A 120 7.75 -17.98 -26.34
C ALA A 120 7.19 -17.24 -25.12
N ASP A 121 7.04 -15.91 -25.21
CA ASP A 121 6.46 -15.12 -24.13
C ASP A 121 4.97 -15.41 -23.95
N LEU A 122 4.23 -15.63 -25.03
CA LEU A 122 2.84 -16.06 -24.96
C LEU A 122 2.68 -17.41 -24.24
N ALA A 123 3.55 -18.38 -24.54
CA ALA A 123 3.55 -19.66 -23.85
C ALA A 123 3.82 -19.49 -22.34
N GLY A 124 4.79 -18.65 -22.00
CA GLY A 124 5.10 -18.26 -20.62
C GLY A 124 3.93 -17.61 -19.89
N TRP A 125 3.31 -16.62 -20.53
CA TRP A 125 2.14 -15.88 -20.02
C TRP A 125 0.99 -16.80 -19.69
N ARG A 126 0.59 -17.69 -20.62
CA ARG A 126 -0.50 -18.65 -20.42
C ARG A 126 -0.22 -19.55 -19.23
N ARG A 127 1.00 -20.07 -19.14
CA ARG A 127 1.36 -20.98 -18.05
C ARG A 127 1.42 -20.28 -16.69
N LEU A 128 1.92 -19.04 -16.66
CA LEU A 128 1.96 -18.24 -15.44
C LEU A 128 0.55 -17.83 -15.00
N ARG A 129 -0.35 -17.51 -15.95
CA ARG A 129 -1.76 -17.21 -15.67
C ARG A 129 -2.50 -18.40 -15.06
N GLU A 130 -2.32 -19.61 -15.61
CA GLU A 130 -2.87 -20.84 -15.03
C GLU A 130 -2.39 -21.04 -13.58
N LEU A 131 -1.09 -20.81 -13.35
CA LEU A 131 -0.48 -20.91 -12.02
C LEU A 131 -1.07 -19.87 -11.06
N GLN A 132 -1.29 -18.64 -11.52
CA GLN A 132 -1.92 -17.57 -10.77
C GLN A 132 -3.36 -17.92 -10.40
N HIS A 133 -4.16 -18.42 -11.34
CA HIS A 133 -5.55 -18.75 -11.08
C HIS A 133 -5.68 -19.82 -9.98
N GLU A 134 -4.81 -20.84 -10.04
CA GLU A 134 -4.75 -21.87 -9.01
C GLU A 134 -4.26 -21.33 -7.66
N PHE A 135 -3.26 -20.45 -7.68
CA PHE A 135 -2.76 -19.77 -6.49
C PHE A 135 -3.88 -18.96 -5.81
N MET A 136 -4.62 -18.17 -6.59
CA MET A 136 -5.68 -17.31 -6.08
C MET A 136 -6.79 -18.14 -5.43
N THR A 137 -7.25 -19.18 -6.12
CA THR A 137 -8.28 -20.11 -5.60
C THR A 137 -7.80 -20.86 -4.34
N THR A 138 -6.51 -21.13 -4.22
CA THR A 138 -5.96 -21.91 -3.11
C THR A 138 -5.67 -21.08 -1.87
N LEU A 139 -5.08 -19.88 -2.02
CA LEU A 139 -4.47 -19.11 -0.94
C LEU A 139 -5.13 -17.76 -0.65
N MET A 140 -5.96 -17.18 -1.54
CA MET A 140 -6.61 -15.88 -1.25
C MET A 140 -7.46 -15.82 0.01
N PRO A 141 -8.16 -16.90 0.43
CA PRO A 141 -8.88 -16.86 1.71
C PRO A 141 -7.99 -16.51 2.92
N LEU A 142 -6.68 -16.77 2.84
CA LEU A 142 -5.72 -16.41 3.89
C LEU A 142 -5.45 -14.90 3.93
N TYR A 143 -5.45 -14.21 2.79
CA TYR A 143 -5.16 -12.78 2.70
C TYR A 143 -6.19 -11.93 3.44
N GLY A 144 -7.48 -12.28 3.32
CA GLY A 144 -8.59 -11.62 4.03
C GLY A 144 -8.78 -12.03 5.49
N THR A 145 -7.83 -12.77 6.09
CA THR A 145 -7.97 -13.31 7.45
C THR A 145 -6.96 -12.67 8.40
N ARG A 146 -7.38 -12.33 9.63
CA ARG A 146 -6.46 -11.87 10.68
C ARG A 146 -5.38 -12.92 10.98
N LEU A 147 -4.13 -12.47 11.08
CA LEU A 147 -2.98 -13.33 11.39
C LEU A 147 -2.37 -13.01 12.76
N PRO A 148 -1.99 -14.01 13.58
CA PRO A 148 -2.41 -15.42 13.51
C PRO A 148 -3.85 -15.61 14.01
N SER A 149 -4.57 -16.61 13.48
CA SER A 149 -5.91 -16.99 13.94
C SER A 149 -6.25 -18.45 13.65
N ARG A 150 -7.29 -18.98 14.32
CA ARG A 150 -7.83 -20.32 14.04
C ARG A 150 -8.36 -20.44 12.60
N ALA A 151 -8.99 -19.37 12.09
CA ALA A 151 -9.45 -19.31 10.71
C ALA A 151 -8.29 -19.44 9.72
N ALA A 152 -7.16 -18.77 9.97
CA ALA A 152 -5.97 -18.89 9.14
C ALA A 152 -5.44 -20.34 9.08
N LEU A 153 -5.43 -21.06 10.20
CA LEU A 153 -5.06 -22.48 10.23
C LEU A 153 -6.06 -23.35 9.45
N GLN A 154 -7.35 -23.06 9.53
CA GLN A 154 -8.38 -23.77 8.75
C GLN A 154 -8.23 -23.51 7.25
N HIS A 155 -7.95 -22.28 6.84
CA HIS A 155 -7.67 -21.95 5.44
C HIS A 155 -6.42 -22.65 4.93
N LEU A 156 -5.34 -22.69 5.72
CA LEU A 156 -4.11 -23.42 5.38
C LEU A 156 -4.36 -24.93 5.27
N ALA A 157 -5.08 -25.53 6.21
CA ALA A 157 -5.46 -26.94 6.14
C ALA A 157 -6.35 -27.23 4.93
N GLY A 158 -7.28 -26.32 4.60
CA GLY A 158 -8.10 -26.39 3.39
C GLY A 158 -7.25 -26.30 2.11
N ALA A 159 -6.25 -25.43 2.09
CA ALA A 159 -5.31 -25.30 0.99
C ALA A 159 -4.48 -26.58 0.80
N VAL A 160 -4.01 -27.18 1.90
CA VAL A 160 -3.31 -28.49 1.87
C VAL A 160 -4.22 -29.58 1.31
N ARG A 161 -5.51 -29.61 1.68
CA ARG A 161 -6.47 -30.59 1.17
C ARG A 161 -6.78 -30.39 -0.32
N ARG A 162 -6.88 -29.13 -0.79
CA ARG A 162 -7.21 -28.80 -2.18
C ARG A 162 -6.05 -29.04 -3.15
N ALA A 163 -4.86 -28.54 -2.80
CA ALA A 163 -3.71 -28.52 -3.71
C ALA A 163 -2.62 -29.54 -3.35
N GLY A 164 -2.60 -30.04 -2.12
CA GLY A 164 -1.53 -30.93 -1.62
C GLY A 164 -0.25 -30.18 -1.25
N VAL A 165 0.57 -30.79 -0.40
CA VAL A 165 1.80 -30.18 0.15
C VAL A 165 2.81 -29.84 -0.95
N ARG A 166 2.96 -30.70 -1.96
CA ARG A 166 3.91 -30.48 -3.07
C ARG A 166 3.57 -29.21 -3.84
N ARG A 167 2.30 -28.97 -4.12
CA ARG A 167 1.87 -27.78 -4.85
C ARG A 167 2.00 -26.51 -4.02
N LEU A 168 1.67 -26.58 -2.73
CA LEU A 168 1.93 -25.47 -1.82
C LEU A 168 3.42 -25.15 -1.70
N ALA A 169 4.29 -26.17 -1.71
CA ALA A 169 5.73 -25.96 -1.75
C ALA A 169 6.19 -25.30 -3.06
N SER A 170 5.59 -25.67 -4.21
CA SER A 170 5.82 -24.97 -5.49
C SER A 170 5.39 -23.50 -5.43
N PHE A 171 4.23 -23.19 -4.82
CA PHE A 171 3.82 -21.80 -4.61
C PHE A 171 4.79 -21.07 -3.69
N ALA A 172 5.19 -21.67 -2.57
CA ALA A 172 6.17 -21.07 -1.67
C ALA A 172 7.52 -20.81 -2.37
N GLN A 173 7.97 -21.72 -3.24
CA GLN A 173 9.17 -21.53 -4.05
C GLN A 173 9.00 -20.36 -5.03
N LEU A 174 7.88 -20.29 -5.74
CA LEU A 174 7.58 -19.19 -6.67
C LEU A 174 7.56 -17.85 -5.94
N LEU A 175 6.90 -17.80 -4.78
CA LEU A 175 6.79 -16.62 -3.95
C LEU A 175 8.12 -16.22 -3.30
N ALA A 176 9.09 -17.13 -3.17
CA ALA A 176 10.41 -16.82 -2.63
C ALA A 176 11.35 -16.19 -3.68
N CYS A 177 11.02 -16.32 -4.96
CA CYS A 177 11.79 -15.72 -6.04
C CYS A 177 11.79 -14.19 -5.98
N SER A 178 12.81 -13.61 -6.59
CA SER A 178 12.78 -12.19 -6.97
C SER A 178 11.91 -11.98 -8.20
N THR A 179 11.55 -10.72 -8.46
CA THR A 179 10.78 -10.39 -9.66
C THR A 179 11.57 -10.65 -10.95
N ARG A 180 12.89 -10.44 -10.91
CA ARG A 180 13.79 -10.79 -12.01
C ARG A 180 13.76 -12.29 -12.31
N GLU A 181 13.93 -13.12 -11.28
CA GLU A 181 13.92 -14.59 -11.43
C GLU A 181 12.58 -15.09 -11.98
N LEU A 182 11.46 -14.49 -11.51
CA LEU A 182 10.13 -14.80 -12.03
C LEU A 182 10.04 -14.46 -13.52
N GLY A 183 10.49 -13.27 -13.92
CA GLY A 183 10.52 -12.86 -15.33
C GLY A 183 11.38 -13.78 -16.19
N GLU A 184 12.62 -14.06 -15.77
CA GLU A 184 13.58 -14.90 -16.49
C GLU A 184 13.11 -16.35 -16.66
N ARG A 185 12.35 -16.86 -15.69
CA ARG A 185 11.80 -18.22 -15.73
C ARG A 185 10.69 -18.38 -16.77
N TRP A 186 9.88 -17.35 -16.98
CA TRP A 186 8.66 -17.46 -17.80
C TRP A 186 8.73 -16.69 -19.12
N PHE A 187 9.63 -15.72 -19.27
CA PHE A 187 9.68 -14.85 -20.44
C PHE A 187 11.06 -14.88 -21.12
N ALA A 188 11.04 -14.89 -22.45
CA ALA A 188 12.19 -14.87 -23.33
C ALA A 188 12.69 -13.45 -23.63
N THR A 189 11.78 -12.49 -23.86
CA THR A 189 12.18 -11.12 -24.24
C THR A 189 12.38 -10.21 -23.04
N ALA A 190 13.25 -9.21 -23.19
CA ALA A 190 13.50 -8.22 -22.13
C ALA A 190 12.24 -7.38 -21.84
N GLU A 191 11.44 -7.10 -22.88
CA GLU A 191 10.19 -6.37 -22.78
C GLU A 191 9.17 -7.11 -21.89
N ALA A 192 8.94 -8.41 -22.12
CA ALA A 192 7.97 -9.19 -21.34
C ALA A 192 8.39 -9.39 -19.88
N ARG A 193 9.70 -9.55 -19.62
CA ARG A 193 10.24 -9.58 -18.26
C ARG A 193 9.97 -8.27 -17.51
N SER A 194 10.08 -7.16 -18.21
CA SER A 194 9.98 -5.81 -17.62
C SER A 194 8.53 -5.39 -17.38
N LEU A 195 7.60 -5.85 -18.23
CA LEU A 195 6.15 -5.72 -18.02
C LEU A 195 5.74 -6.25 -16.64
N LEU A 196 6.27 -7.41 -16.24
CA LEU A 196 6.06 -8.00 -14.92
C LEU A 196 6.84 -7.24 -13.83
N ALA A 197 8.08 -6.85 -14.11
CA ALA A 197 8.97 -6.24 -13.13
C ALA A 197 8.51 -4.87 -12.62
N ALA A 198 7.86 -4.08 -13.47
CA ALA A 198 7.32 -2.78 -13.08
C ALA A 198 6.36 -2.89 -11.88
N TRP A 199 5.53 -3.94 -11.83
CA TRP A 199 4.58 -4.16 -10.74
C TRP A 199 5.26 -4.40 -9.39
N GLY A 200 6.42 -5.05 -9.34
CA GLY A 200 7.15 -5.23 -8.08
C GLY A 200 7.49 -3.89 -7.41
N MET A 201 7.83 -2.88 -8.21
CA MET A 201 8.15 -1.54 -7.73
C MET A 201 6.92 -0.68 -7.40
N HIS A 202 5.68 -1.13 -7.61
CA HIS A 202 4.51 -0.50 -6.99
C HIS A 202 4.49 -0.72 -5.46
N LEU A 203 5.12 -1.80 -4.99
CA LEU A 203 5.57 -1.94 -3.61
C LEU A 203 7.07 -1.59 -3.52
N ASP A 204 7.74 -1.96 -2.44
CA ASP A 204 9.18 -1.75 -2.24
C ASP A 204 10.02 -2.97 -2.68
N TYR A 205 9.56 -3.71 -3.69
CA TYR A 205 10.29 -4.86 -4.24
C TYR A 205 11.10 -4.47 -5.47
N GLY A 206 12.36 -4.07 -5.24
CA GLY A 206 13.35 -4.01 -6.31
C GLY A 206 13.49 -5.36 -7.02
N PRO A 207 13.87 -5.40 -8.32
CA PRO A 207 13.88 -6.63 -9.11
C PRO A 207 14.65 -7.81 -8.51
N ASP A 208 15.69 -7.54 -7.71
CA ASP A 208 16.58 -8.52 -7.10
C ASP A 208 16.24 -8.86 -5.64
N VAL A 209 15.15 -8.31 -5.10
CA VAL A 209 14.69 -8.59 -3.75
C VAL A 209 14.02 -9.96 -3.70
N SER A 210 14.54 -10.88 -2.88
CA SER A 210 13.89 -12.16 -2.62
C SER A 210 12.49 -11.96 -2.04
N PHE A 211 11.56 -12.84 -2.41
CA PHE A 211 10.13 -12.68 -2.19
C PHE A 211 9.44 -11.52 -2.93
N GLY A 212 10.18 -10.79 -3.77
CA GLY A 212 9.63 -9.71 -4.59
C GLY A 212 8.65 -10.19 -5.66
N ALA A 213 8.70 -11.47 -6.04
CA ALA A 213 7.83 -12.07 -7.05
C ALA A 213 6.33 -12.07 -6.68
N MET A 214 5.97 -12.00 -5.40
CA MET A 214 4.59 -12.17 -4.95
C MET A 214 3.62 -11.17 -5.57
N PHE A 215 3.90 -9.88 -5.39
CA PHE A 215 3.02 -8.82 -5.86
C PHE A 215 2.88 -8.78 -7.39
N PRO A 216 3.97 -8.76 -8.19
CA PRO A 216 3.85 -8.76 -9.65
C PRO A 216 3.17 -10.01 -10.18
N PHE A 217 3.36 -11.18 -9.54
CA PHE A 217 2.65 -12.40 -9.90
C PHE A 217 1.12 -12.29 -9.72
N VAL A 218 0.66 -11.65 -8.66
CA VAL A 218 -0.78 -11.46 -8.40
C VAL A 218 -1.35 -10.33 -9.24
N GLU A 219 -0.71 -9.17 -9.22
CA GLU A 219 -1.24 -7.91 -9.77
C GLU A 219 -1.29 -7.92 -11.30
N THR A 220 -0.29 -8.51 -11.98
CA THR A 220 -0.24 -8.58 -13.45
C THR A 220 -1.51 -9.16 -14.05
N PHE A 221 -2.00 -10.26 -13.47
CA PHE A 221 -3.23 -10.91 -13.94
C PHE A 221 -4.48 -10.36 -13.25
N GLY A 222 -4.36 -9.90 -12.01
CA GLY A 222 -5.45 -9.23 -11.29
C GLY A 222 -5.97 -8.01 -12.05
N ASP A 223 -5.06 -7.13 -12.48
CA ASP A 223 -5.40 -5.95 -13.25
C ASP A 223 -5.80 -6.27 -14.69
N MET A 224 -5.26 -7.35 -15.28
CA MET A 224 -5.79 -7.84 -16.56
C MET A 224 -7.26 -8.24 -16.39
N GLU A 225 -7.61 -9.05 -15.40
CA GLU A 225 -8.96 -9.61 -15.28
C GLU A 225 -9.98 -8.57 -14.79
N ALA A 226 -9.58 -7.73 -13.84
CA ALA A 226 -10.46 -6.72 -13.23
C ALA A 226 -10.49 -5.39 -14.00
N GLY A 227 -9.52 -5.13 -14.88
CA GLY A 227 -9.24 -3.78 -15.37
C GLY A 227 -8.53 -2.94 -14.30
N ILE A 228 -8.42 -1.62 -14.51
CA ILE A 228 -8.02 -0.68 -13.44
C ILE A 228 -9.21 0.19 -13.07
N ALA A 229 -9.63 0.10 -11.81
CA ALA A 229 -10.72 0.88 -11.26
C ALA A 229 -10.22 2.19 -10.62
N ILE A 230 -10.89 3.28 -10.96
CA ILE A 230 -10.75 4.59 -10.31
C ILE A 230 -12.12 5.07 -9.83
N ALA A 231 -12.16 6.10 -8.98
CA ALA A 231 -13.42 6.74 -8.63
C ALA A 231 -13.80 7.82 -9.66
N GLU A 232 -15.06 7.82 -10.07
CA GLU A 232 -15.67 8.92 -10.83
C GLU A 232 -15.51 10.23 -10.05
N GLY A 233 -15.05 11.28 -10.72
CA GLY A 233 -14.85 12.62 -10.17
C GLY A 233 -13.70 12.75 -9.17
N GLY A 234 -12.90 11.69 -8.92
CA GLY A 234 -11.78 11.72 -7.98
C GLY A 234 -11.91 10.72 -6.83
N VAL A 235 -10.78 10.16 -6.41
CA VAL A 235 -10.68 9.18 -5.29
C VAL A 235 -11.24 9.70 -3.97
N SER A 236 -11.31 11.02 -3.74
CA SER A 236 -11.95 11.61 -2.55
C SER A 236 -13.41 11.21 -2.36
N SER A 237 -14.12 10.77 -3.41
CA SER A 237 -15.53 10.35 -3.26
C SER A 237 -15.68 9.09 -2.38
N LEU A 238 -14.67 8.21 -2.34
CA LEU A 238 -14.67 7.00 -1.49
C LEU A 238 -14.64 7.31 0.03
N PRO A 239 -13.63 8.00 0.58
CA PRO A 239 -13.60 8.28 2.02
C PRO A 239 -14.73 9.22 2.45
N ARG A 240 -15.20 10.14 1.59
CA ARG A 240 -16.37 10.97 1.89
C ARG A 240 -17.65 10.14 2.00
N ALA A 241 -17.85 9.20 1.08
CA ALA A 241 -18.96 8.24 1.14
C ALA A 241 -18.90 7.40 2.43
N LEU A 242 -17.72 6.86 2.77
CA LEU A 242 -17.53 6.13 4.04
C LEU A 242 -17.79 7.02 5.26
N GLY A 243 -17.35 8.27 5.26
CA GLY A 243 -17.62 9.25 6.32
C GLY A 243 -19.11 9.52 6.50
N ALA A 244 -19.83 9.75 5.40
CA ALA A 244 -21.29 9.91 5.43
C ALA A 244 -21.99 8.68 6.01
N LEU A 245 -21.54 7.47 5.67
CA LEU A 245 -22.09 6.24 6.25
C LEU A 245 -21.80 6.11 7.76
N VAL A 246 -20.65 6.61 8.24
CA VAL A 246 -20.36 6.67 9.69
C VAL A 246 -21.37 7.57 10.38
N GLU A 247 -21.64 8.75 9.82
CA GLU A 247 -22.61 9.71 10.35
C GLU A 247 -24.06 9.18 10.30
N GLU A 248 -24.47 8.53 9.19
CA GLU A 248 -25.76 7.84 9.07
C GLU A 248 -25.94 6.75 10.13
N ALA A 249 -24.85 6.06 10.52
CA ALA A 249 -24.85 5.06 11.57
C ALA A 249 -24.80 5.65 13.00
N GLY A 250 -24.84 6.99 13.14
CA GLY A 250 -24.82 7.69 14.43
C GLY A 250 -23.43 7.95 14.99
N GLY A 251 -22.36 7.69 14.22
CA GLY A 251 -21.00 8.11 14.56
C GLY A 251 -20.77 9.60 14.28
N GLU A 252 -19.68 10.14 14.81
CA GLU A 252 -19.27 11.53 14.60
C GLU A 252 -17.93 11.58 13.87
N VAL A 253 -17.80 12.39 12.81
CA VAL A 253 -16.54 12.63 12.11
C VAL A 253 -16.13 14.09 12.28
N ARG A 254 -14.97 14.35 12.89
CA ARG A 254 -14.41 15.70 13.08
C ARG A 254 -13.14 15.85 12.26
N THR A 255 -13.14 16.78 11.30
CA THR A 255 -11.94 17.23 10.57
C THR A 255 -11.31 18.44 11.27
N GLY A 256 -10.07 18.79 10.92
CA GLY A 256 -9.28 19.82 11.59
C GLY A 256 -8.96 19.50 13.05
N ALA A 257 -9.13 18.24 13.46
CA ALA A 257 -9.11 17.75 14.83
C ALA A 257 -7.87 16.89 15.08
N ARG A 258 -6.68 17.52 15.08
CA ARG A 258 -5.41 16.83 15.35
C ARG A 258 -5.36 16.35 16.80
N VAL A 259 -5.28 15.03 16.98
CA VAL A 259 -5.05 14.43 18.29
C VAL A 259 -3.63 14.73 18.76
N GLU A 260 -3.51 15.27 19.96
CA GLU A 260 -2.25 15.67 20.59
C GLU A 260 -1.60 14.48 21.32
N ARG A 261 -2.40 13.69 22.05
CA ARG A 261 -1.93 12.51 22.79
C ARG A 261 -3.05 11.53 23.10
N VAL A 262 -2.68 10.27 23.28
CA VAL A 262 -3.53 9.23 23.88
C VAL A 262 -3.43 9.32 25.40
N VAL A 263 -4.57 9.35 26.08
CA VAL A 263 -4.64 9.36 27.54
C VAL A 263 -4.55 7.94 28.05
N VAL A 264 -3.48 7.62 28.80
CA VAL A 264 -3.28 6.30 29.42
C VAL A 264 -3.38 6.43 30.94
N GLU A 265 -4.39 5.77 31.53
CA GLU A 265 -4.65 5.79 32.96
C GLU A 265 -4.87 4.37 33.48
N GLY A 266 -4.23 4.03 34.60
CA GLY A 266 -4.27 2.66 35.15
C GLY A 266 -3.70 1.62 34.17
N GLY A 267 -2.75 2.03 33.31
CA GLY A 267 -2.15 1.17 32.30
C GLY A 267 -3.07 0.83 31.13
N ARG A 268 -4.15 1.59 30.89
CA ARG A 268 -5.11 1.37 29.79
C ARG A 268 -5.35 2.69 29.05
N ALA A 269 -5.50 2.65 27.73
CA ALA A 269 -5.96 3.80 26.97
C ALA A 269 -7.41 4.14 27.36
N ARG A 270 -7.64 5.39 27.77
CA ARG A 270 -8.93 5.91 28.27
C ARG A 270 -9.53 7.00 27.42
N GLY A 271 -8.85 7.44 26.37
CA GLY A 271 -9.31 8.55 25.55
C GLY A 271 -8.16 9.24 24.86
N VAL A 272 -8.43 10.44 24.36
CA VAL A 272 -7.47 11.29 23.67
C VAL A 272 -7.63 12.75 24.07
N VAL A 273 -6.59 13.56 23.84
CA VAL A 273 -6.68 15.02 23.89
C VAL A 273 -6.62 15.59 22.48
N VAL A 274 -7.55 16.49 22.15
CA VAL A 274 -7.64 17.17 20.85
C VAL A 274 -8.08 18.62 21.06
N GLY A 275 -7.26 19.59 20.63
CA GLY A 275 -7.55 21.01 20.83
C GLY A 275 -7.73 21.39 22.30
N GLY A 276 -6.98 20.73 23.20
CA GLY A 276 -7.15 20.84 24.65
C GLY A 276 -8.41 20.17 25.23
N GLU A 277 -9.33 19.65 24.41
CA GLU A 277 -10.49 18.87 24.87
C GLU A 277 -10.08 17.42 25.18
N HIS A 278 -10.50 16.89 26.33
CA HIS A 278 -10.43 15.47 26.63
C HIS A 278 -11.71 14.75 26.15
N ILE A 279 -11.52 13.79 25.23
CA ILE A 279 -12.55 12.84 24.79
C ILE A 279 -12.25 11.46 25.39
N ALA A 280 -13.08 11.02 26.33
CA ALA A 280 -12.94 9.73 27.00
C ALA A 280 -13.55 8.58 26.16
N ALA A 281 -12.82 7.48 26.06
CA ALA A 281 -13.21 6.25 25.37
C ALA A 281 -13.48 5.13 26.38
N ARG A 282 -14.73 4.62 26.42
CA ARG A 282 -15.13 3.54 27.33
C ARG A 282 -14.51 2.20 26.95
N ARG A 283 -14.40 1.91 25.64
CA ARG A 283 -14.04 0.58 25.11
C ARG A 283 -12.72 0.57 24.34
N ALA A 284 -12.50 1.52 23.43
CA ALA A 284 -11.35 1.45 22.52
C ALA A 284 -10.85 2.82 22.05
N VAL A 285 -9.53 2.93 21.87
CA VAL A 285 -8.89 3.94 21.03
C VAL A 285 -8.25 3.19 19.86
N VAL A 286 -8.59 3.57 18.63
CA VAL A 286 -8.08 2.94 17.41
C VAL A 286 -7.23 3.96 16.65
N ALA A 287 -5.94 3.69 16.50
CA ALA A 287 -5.01 4.56 15.82
C ALA A 287 -4.79 4.12 14.37
N GLY A 288 -5.20 4.96 13.41
CA GLY A 288 -4.89 4.83 11.99
C GLY A 288 -3.56 5.51 11.61
N THR A 289 -2.57 5.49 12.51
CA THR A 289 -1.29 6.19 12.34
C THR A 289 -0.13 5.22 12.13
N ALA A 290 0.95 5.68 11.50
CA ALA A 290 2.20 4.94 11.41
C ALA A 290 2.78 4.66 12.82
N PRO A 291 3.54 3.55 13.01
CA PRO A 291 4.08 3.19 14.32
C PRO A 291 4.96 4.29 14.93
N VAL A 292 5.73 5.02 14.11
CA VAL A 292 6.58 6.10 14.61
C VAL A 292 5.75 7.20 15.30
N HIS A 293 4.62 7.59 14.74
CA HIS A 293 3.75 8.63 15.31
C HIS A 293 2.93 8.12 16.49
N LEU A 294 2.48 6.86 16.44
CA LEU A 294 1.75 6.27 17.56
C LEU A 294 2.62 6.22 18.83
N TYR A 295 3.84 5.70 18.71
CA TYR A 295 4.71 5.44 19.85
C TYR A 295 5.65 6.59 20.20
N GLY A 296 6.01 7.41 19.20
CA GLY A 296 6.92 8.54 19.33
C GLY A 296 6.22 9.86 19.68
N ASP A 297 4.97 10.05 19.24
CA ASP A 297 4.23 11.31 19.47
C ASP A 297 3.03 11.07 20.39
N LEU A 298 2.05 10.27 19.95
CA LEU A 298 0.77 10.13 20.64
C LEU A 298 0.88 9.44 22.01
N LEU A 299 1.88 8.58 22.19
CA LEU A 299 2.19 7.89 23.42
C LEU A 299 3.47 8.43 24.09
N ASP A 300 4.01 9.57 23.64
CA ASP A 300 5.21 10.09 24.28
C ASP A 300 4.97 10.39 25.77
N GLY A 301 5.92 9.97 26.60
CA GLY A 301 5.80 10.05 28.07
C GLY A 301 4.64 9.26 28.71
N ALA A 302 3.79 8.58 27.93
CA ALA A 302 2.66 7.82 28.47
C ALA A 302 3.13 6.64 29.35
N PRO A 303 2.56 6.47 30.55
CA PRO A 303 2.94 5.40 31.46
C PRO A 303 2.45 4.03 30.94
N GLY A 304 3.18 2.97 31.28
CA GLY A 304 2.74 1.59 30.99
C GLY A 304 2.87 1.15 29.53
N VAL A 305 3.46 1.97 28.65
CA VAL A 305 3.79 1.57 27.28
C VAL A 305 5.04 0.67 27.31
N PRO A 306 4.99 -0.58 26.77
CA PRO A 306 6.14 -1.46 26.79
C PRO A 306 7.35 -0.88 26.05
N ALA A 307 8.52 -0.89 26.71
CA ALA A 307 9.77 -0.38 26.12
C ALA A 307 10.14 -1.12 24.82
N THR A 308 9.82 -2.40 24.73
CA THR A 308 10.03 -3.21 23.52
C THR A 308 9.23 -2.69 22.34
N GLU A 309 7.99 -2.24 22.53
CA GLU A 309 7.18 -1.72 21.42
C GLU A 309 7.67 -0.34 20.97
N ARG A 310 8.11 0.52 21.90
CA ARG A 310 8.76 1.79 21.54
C ARG A 310 10.01 1.55 20.70
N GLU A 311 10.82 0.56 21.06
CA GLU A 311 12.02 0.20 20.29
C GLU A 311 11.66 -0.39 18.92
N GLN A 312 10.65 -1.28 18.83
CA GLN A 312 10.21 -1.83 17.55
C GLN A 312 9.63 -0.74 16.63
N ALA A 313 8.87 0.22 17.16
CA ALA A 313 8.36 1.34 16.39
C ALA A 313 9.49 2.23 15.83
N ARG A 314 10.59 2.42 16.58
CA ARG A 314 11.79 3.13 16.10
C ARG A 314 12.56 2.36 15.03
N ARG A 315 12.50 1.02 15.05
CA ARG A 315 13.15 0.13 14.07
C ARG A 315 12.26 -0.24 12.89
N PHE A 316 11.02 0.24 12.88
CA PHE A 316 10.09 -0.02 11.79
C PHE A 316 10.66 0.59 10.50
N SER A 317 10.87 -0.27 9.51
CA SER A 317 11.51 0.11 8.25
C SER A 317 10.47 0.63 7.27
N TYR A 318 10.68 1.83 6.75
CA TYR A 318 9.91 2.38 5.64
C TYR A 318 10.56 2.01 4.31
N GLY A 319 9.73 1.88 3.28
CA GLY A 319 10.20 1.68 1.91
C GLY A 319 10.80 2.96 1.31
N PRO A 320 11.39 2.87 0.12
CA PRO A 320 11.80 4.04 -0.65
C PRO A 320 10.67 5.06 -0.84
N GLY A 321 11.03 6.34 -0.88
CA GLY A 321 10.10 7.44 -1.12
C GLY A 321 9.51 7.43 -2.53
N THR A 322 8.45 8.22 -2.70
CA THR A 322 7.77 8.46 -3.98
C THR A 322 7.60 9.95 -4.19
N MET A 323 7.57 10.38 -5.46
CA MET A 323 7.15 11.72 -5.86
C MET A 323 5.91 11.62 -6.75
N MET A 324 5.02 12.58 -6.62
CA MET A 324 3.85 12.74 -7.50
C MET A 324 4.05 13.98 -8.35
N VAL A 325 3.99 13.81 -9.68
CA VAL A 325 3.99 14.93 -10.63
C VAL A 325 2.63 14.99 -11.31
N HIS A 326 1.85 16.01 -10.99
CA HIS A 326 0.52 16.25 -11.54
C HIS A 326 0.63 17.21 -12.73
N LEU A 327 0.06 16.85 -13.87
CA LEU A 327 0.18 17.58 -15.12
C LEU A 327 -1.19 17.81 -15.75
N ALA A 328 -1.46 19.06 -16.12
CA ALA A 328 -2.54 19.42 -17.03
C ALA A 328 -1.98 19.52 -18.44
N LEU A 329 -2.54 18.75 -19.38
CA LEU A 329 -2.10 18.71 -20.77
C LEU A 329 -3.16 19.25 -21.73
N ASP A 330 -2.71 19.87 -22.82
CA ASP A 330 -3.55 20.35 -23.93
C ASP A 330 -3.89 19.26 -24.97
N GLY A 331 -4.11 18.02 -24.50
CA GLY A 331 -4.42 16.88 -25.36
C GLY A 331 -3.79 15.56 -24.90
N PRO A 332 -3.98 14.47 -25.67
CA PRO A 332 -3.40 13.17 -25.38
C PRO A 332 -1.88 13.12 -25.46
N ILE A 333 -1.27 12.33 -24.58
CA ILE A 333 0.16 12.04 -24.63
C ILE A 333 0.50 11.40 -25.99
N PRO A 334 1.42 11.99 -26.77
CA PRO A 334 1.76 11.52 -28.12
C PRO A 334 2.81 10.40 -28.06
N TRP A 335 2.48 9.27 -27.45
CA TRP A 335 3.39 8.12 -27.32
C TRP A 335 3.95 7.69 -28.70
N SER A 336 5.27 7.49 -28.80
CA SER A 336 5.98 7.07 -30.03
C SER A 336 5.59 5.68 -30.56
N GLY A 337 4.80 4.93 -29.80
CA GLY A 337 4.41 3.57 -30.12
C GLY A 337 3.01 3.46 -30.70
N HIS A 338 2.27 2.44 -30.29
CA HIS A 338 0.93 2.21 -30.81
C HIS A 338 -0.03 3.35 -30.39
N PRO A 339 -0.88 3.89 -31.29
CA PRO A 339 -1.74 5.05 -31.01
C PRO A 339 -2.68 4.88 -29.80
N ASP A 340 -3.03 3.64 -29.49
CA ASP A 340 -3.97 3.36 -28.41
C ASP A 340 -3.37 3.42 -26.99
N LEU A 341 -2.04 3.60 -26.86
CA LEU A 341 -1.38 3.86 -25.57
C LEU A 341 -1.99 5.05 -24.82
N ALA A 342 -2.45 6.07 -25.55
CA ALA A 342 -3.12 7.25 -24.98
C ALA A 342 -4.47 6.92 -24.30
N SER A 343 -4.99 5.70 -24.44
CA SER A 343 -6.25 5.26 -23.81
C SER A 343 -6.08 4.25 -22.67
N PHE A 344 -4.83 3.90 -22.31
CA PHE A 344 -4.57 3.02 -21.16
C PHE A 344 -4.71 3.78 -19.85
N ALA A 345 -5.13 3.09 -18.79
CA ALA A 345 -5.15 3.70 -17.46
C ALA A 345 -3.72 4.00 -17.00
N TYR A 346 -2.83 3.00 -17.02
CA TYR A 346 -1.41 3.14 -16.67
C TYR A 346 -0.47 2.84 -17.83
N VAL A 347 0.57 3.67 -17.98
CA VAL A 347 1.72 3.41 -18.86
C VAL A 347 3.00 3.47 -18.03
N HIS A 348 3.77 2.37 -18.00
CA HIS A 348 5.05 2.32 -17.29
C HIS A 348 6.20 2.78 -18.20
N VAL A 349 7.07 3.65 -17.68
CA VAL A 349 8.29 4.14 -18.34
C VAL A 349 9.52 3.86 -17.47
N GLY A 350 10.36 2.92 -17.89
CA GLY A 350 11.50 2.40 -17.12
C GLY A 350 11.90 1.04 -17.69
N PRO A 351 12.62 1.02 -18.82
CA PRO A 351 12.30 0.11 -19.91
C PRO A 351 12.70 -1.33 -19.63
N TYR A 352 13.74 -1.58 -18.82
CA TYR A 352 14.19 -2.92 -18.56
C TYR A 352 14.46 -3.24 -17.09
N VAL A 353 14.40 -4.52 -16.75
CA VAL A 353 14.64 -5.02 -15.38
C VAL A 353 15.94 -4.48 -14.76
N ASP A 354 17.00 -4.32 -15.55
CA ASP A 354 18.27 -3.76 -15.09
C ASP A 354 18.19 -2.26 -14.76
N ASP A 355 17.37 -1.50 -15.47
CA ASP A 355 17.11 -0.09 -15.15
C ASP A 355 16.32 0.03 -13.84
N LEU A 356 15.36 -0.87 -13.62
CA LEU A 356 14.59 -0.95 -12.38
C LEU A 356 15.50 -1.32 -11.20
N ALA A 357 16.42 -2.27 -11.37
CA ALA A 357 17.39 -2.68 -10.35
C ALA A 357 18.37 -1.55 -10.02
N ARG A 358 18.87 -0.84 -11.05
CA ARG A 358 19.71 0.34 -10.88
C ARG A 358 18.98 1.44 -10.12
N THR A 359 17.74 1.76 -10.52
CA THR A 359 16.89 2.76 -9.86
C THR A 359 16.73 2.46 -8.37
N TYR A 360 16.35 1.22 -8.05
CA TYR A 360 16.15 0.81 -6.66
C TYR A 360 17.44 0.90 -5.84
N THR A 361 18.57 0.45 -6.40
CA THR A 361 19.87 0.50 -5.72
C THR A 361 20.36 1.93 -5.49
N GLN A 362 20.23 2.81 -6.48
CA GLN A 362 20.56 4.24 -6.35
C GLN A 362 19.74 4.89 -5.23
N SER A 363 18.43 4.63 -5.21
CA SER A 363 17.53 5.15 -4.18
C SER A 363 17.90 4.68 -2.77
N LEU A 364 18.18 3.39 -2.58
CA LEU A 364 18.64 2.88 -1.28
C LEU A 364 19.99 3.46 -0.84
N ALA A 365 20.85 3.84 -1.79
CA ALA A 365 22.11 4.52 -1.49
C ALA A 365 21.92 6.01 -1.10
N GLY A 366 20.69 6.53 -1.15
CA GLY A 366 20.38 7.94 -0.92
C GLY A 366 20.55 8.81 -2.17
N LEU A 367 20.70 8.21 -3.35
CA LEU A 367 20.89 8.94 -4.60
C LEU A 367 19.56 9.16 -5.31
N ILE A 368 19.33 10.35 -5.84
CA ILE A 368 18.28 10.58 -6.83
C ILE A 368 18.61 9.71 -8.05
N PRO A 369 17.70 8.81 -8.49
CA PRO A 369 17.98 7.95 -9.63
C PRO A 369 18.20 8.73 -10.93
N ASP A 370 19.10 8.22 -11.78
CA ASP A 370 19.38 8.80 -13.09
C ASP A 370 18.20 8.64 -14.06
N SER A 371 17.42 7.57 -13.90
CA SER A 371 16.32 7.21 -14.78
C SER A 371 15.24 6.44 -14.01
N PRO A 372 14.47 7.11 -13.13
CA PRO A 372 13.52 6.45 -12.24
C PRO A 372 12.36 5.78 -13.00
N LEU A 373 11.78 4.73 -12.44
CA LEU A 373 10.53 4.16 -12.95
C LEU A 373 9.40 5.19 -12.82
N LEU A 374 8.70 5.44 -13.92
CA LEU A 374 7.52 6.28 -13.96
C LEU A 374 6.28 5.41 -14.16
N VAL A 375 5.28 5.60 -13.30
CA VAL A 375 3.91 5.11 -13.54
C VAL A 375 3.09 6.31 -14.00
N VAL A 376 2.76 6.35 -15.29
CA VAL A 376 1.99 7.45 -15.88
C VAL A 376 0.52 7.05 -15.89
N GLY A 377 -0.28 7.69 -15.03
CA GLY A 377 -1.71 7.49 -14.96
C GLY A 377 -2.50 8.53 -15.75
N GLN A 378 -3.31 8.07 -16.69
CA GLN A 378 -4.10 8.90 -17.61
C GLN A 378 -5.58 8.91 -17.16
N THR A 379 -5.84 9.38 -15.93
CA THR A 379 -7.16 9.19 -15.26
C THR A 379 -8.32 9.82 -16.02
N SER A 380 -8.11 10.97 -16.66
CA SER A 380 -9.12 11.63 -17.50
C SER A 380 -9.54 10.84 -18.75
N GLN A 381 -8.75 9.84 -19.15
CA GLN A 381 -9.10 8.92 -20.24
C GLN A 381 -10.02 7.78 -19.78
N VAL A 382 -9.99 7.49 -18.48
CA VAL A 382 -10.89 6.52 -17.85
C VAL A 382 -12.17 7.21 -17.38
N ASP A 383 -12.05 8.43 -16.86
CA ASP A 383 -13.15 9.21 -16.32
C ASP A 383 -13.11 10.67 -16.85
N PRO A 384 -13.90 10.97 -17.90
CA PRO A 384 -13.97 12.31 -18.48
C PRO A 384 -14.49 13.39 -17.54
N SER A 385 -15.20 13.05 -16.45
CA SER A 385 -15.76 14.04 -15.51
C SER A 385 -14.68 14.86 -14.79
N ARG A 386 -13.43 14.37 -14.76
CA ARG A 386 -12.26 15.04 -14.19
C ARG A 386 -11.69 16.14 -15.06
N SER A 387 -12.14 16.25 -16.31
CA SER A 387 -11.62 17.20 -17.29
C SER A 387 -12.68 17.55 -18.34
N PRO A 388 -13.59 18.51 -18.04
CA PRO A 388 -14.75 18.80 -18.88
C PRO A 388 -14.42 19.43 -20.24
N ASP A 389 -13.25 20.07 -20.39
CA ASP A 389 -12.88 20.84 -21.58
C ASP A 389 -12.02 20.07 -22.60
N GLY A 390 -11.91 18.74 -22.47
CA GLY A 390 -11.09 17.91 -23.36
C GLY A 390 -9.57 17.99 -23.11
N ARG A 391 -9.14 18.73 -22.08
CA ARG A 391 -7.78 18.69 -21.53
C ARG A 391 -7.52 17.32 -20.91
N GLN A 392 -6.26 16.99 -20.64
CA GLN A 392 -5.95 15.78 -19.89
C GLN A 392 -5.37 16.07 -18.52
N VAL A 393 -5.92 15.36 -17.54
CA VAL A 393 -5.35 15.17 -16.21
C VAL A 393 -4.44 13.94 -16.29
N VAL A 394 -3.15 14.17 -16.06
CA VAL A 394 -2.14 13.13 -15.93
C VAL A 394 -1.50 13.24 -14.55
N TRP A 395 -1.26 12.09 -13.94
CA TRP A 395 -0.44 12.01 -12.75
C TRP A 395 0.70 11.02 -13.00
N VAL A 396 1.90 11.38 -12.57
CA VAL A 396 3.08 10.54 -12.72
C VAL A 396 3.57 10.18 -11.32
N GLN A 397 3.53 8.89 -11.00
CA GLN A 397 4.19 8.35 -9.83
C GLN A 397 5.66 8.06 -10.18
N VAL A 398 6.58 8.76 -9.53
CA VAL A 398 8.00 8.48 -9.64
C VAL A 398 8.37 7.53 -8.52
N ARG A 399 8.72 6.29 -8.88
CA ARG A 399 8.96 5.21 -7.93
C ARG A 399 10.42 5.12 -7.51
N SER A 400 10.60 4.74 -6.24
CA SER A 400 11.90 4.50 -5.60
C SER A 400 12.81 5.72 -5.63
N LEU A 401 12.46 6.72 -4.82
CA LEU A 401 13.28 7.89 -4.54
C LEU A 401 13.87 7.80 -3.13
N PRO A 402 15.04 8.39 -2.86
CA PRO A 402 15.58 8.41 -1.51
C PRO A 402 14.75 9.31 -0.59
N SER A 403 14.47 8.87 0.64
CA SER A 403 13.83 9.76 1.63
C SER A 403 14.73 10.93 2.03
N THR A 404 16.04 10.70 2.07
CA THR A 404 17.07 11.73 2.31
C THR A 404 18.04 11.74 1.15
N ILE A 405 18.23 12.90 0.53
CA ILE A 405 19.15 13.05 -0.60
C ILE A 405 20.59 13.09 -0.07
N ARG A 406 21.43 12.22 -0.62
CA ARG A 406 22.89 12.19 -0.41
C ARG A 406 23.66 12.57 -1.67
N GLY A 407 22.97 12.66 -2.80
CA GLY A 407 23.52 13.03 -4.08
C GLY A 407 22.57 12.68 -5.22
N ASP A 408 23.02 12.93 -6.43
CA ASP A 408 22.32 12.61 -7.66
C ASP A 408 23.14 11.61 -8.48
N ALA A 409 22.52 10.53 -8.94
CA ALA A 409 23.22 9.50 -9.69
C ALA A 409 23.70 10.00 -11.06
N ALA A 410 23.04 11.01 -11.64
CA ALA A 410 23.49 11.66 -12.88
C ALA A 410 24.50 12.79 -12.67
N GLY A 411 24.66 13.28 -11.42
CA GLY A 411 25.55 14.40 -11.10
C GLY A 411 25.07 15.78 -11.60
N GLU A 412 23.79 15.92 -11.93
CA GLU A 412 23.19 17.14 -12.49
C GLU A 412 22.46 17.96 -11.41
N ILE A 413 21.92 17.30 -10.39
CA ILE A 413 21.18 17.92 -9.30
C ILE A 413 22.09 18.01 -8.07
N THR A 414 22.43 19.23 -7.66
CA THR A 414 23.33 19.47 -6.52
C THR A 414 22.61 19.69 -5.19
N ALA A 415 21.29 19.86 -5.21
CA ALA A 415 20.49 20.04 -4.01
C ALA A 415 20.51 18.77 -3.14
N ASP A 416 20.60 18.95 -1.82
CA ASP A 416 20.64 17.89 -0.81
C ASP A 416 19.35 17.80 0.02
N ASP A 417 18.35 18.61 -0.30
CA ASP A 417 17.01 18.59 0.27
C ASP A 417 15.91 18.57 -0.81
N TRP A 418 14.75 18.04 -0.44
CA TRP A 418 13.64 17.84 -1.38
C TRP A 418 12.91 19.12 -1.77
N ASP A 419 12.91 20.16 -0.94
CA ASP A 419 12.27 21.44 -1.30
C ASP A 419 13.01 22.10 -2.47
N ALA A 420 14.35 22.03 -2.46
CA ALA A 420 15.20 22.56 -3.53
C ALA A 420 15.31 21.60 -4.74
N ALA A 421 15.30 20.28 -4.53
CA ALA A 421 15.53 19.31 -5.60
C ALA A 421 14.29 19.02 -6.47
N LYS A 422 13.06 19.17 -5.94
CA LYS A 422 11.87 18.56 -6.56
C LYS A 422 11.56 19.03 -7.97
N GLU A 423 11.76 20.30 -8.29
CA GLU A 423 11.50 20.84 -9.63
C GLU A 423 12.52 20.31 -10.65
N ALA A 424 13.80 20.21 -10.29
CA ALA A 424 14.82 19.64 -11.15
C ALA A 424 14.59 18.13 -11.40
N VAL A 425 14.12 17.39 -10.38
CA VAL A 425 13.70 16.00 -10.55
C VAL A 425 12.47 15.90 -11.46
N ALA A 426 11.50 16.82 -11.33
CA ALA A 426 10.34 16.87 -12.22
C ALA A 426 10.72 17.19 -13.68
N ASP A 427 11.72 18.06 -13.90
CA ASP A 427 12.27 18.31 -15.24
C ASP A 427 12.86 17.04 -15.85
N ARG A 428 13.60 16.25 -15.06
CA ARG A 428 14.11 14.93 -15.48
C ARG A 428 12.97 13.95 -15.81
N VAL A 429 11.88 13.96 -15.04
CA VAL A 429 10.68 13.14 -15.31
C VAL A 429 10.03 13.54 -16.64
N VAL A 430 9.83 14.83 -16.88
CA VAL A 430 9.26 15.34 -18.14
C VAL A 430 10.17 15.01 -19.33
N ALA A 431 11.48 15.22 -19.20
CA ALA A 431 12.46 14.86 -20.23
C ALA A 431 12.46 13.36 -20.53
N LYS A 432 12.30 12.51 -19.50
CA LYS A 432 12.16 11.07 -19.69
C LYS A 432 10.89 10.73 -20.46
N ILE A 433 9.74 11.34 -20.15
CA ILE A 433 8.50 11.09 -20.91
C ILE A 433 8.64 11.59 -22.36
N GLU A 434 9.24 12.76 -22.59
CA GLU A 434 9.50 13.33 -23.92
C GLU A 434 10.26 12.35 -24.84
N ALA A 435 11.23 11.60 -24.29
CA ALA A 435 11.97 10.59 -25.06
C ALA A 435 11.09 9.41 -25.56
N TYR A 436 9.96 9.14 -24.90
CA TYR A 436 8.98 8.11 -25.29
C TYR A 436 7.73 8.68 -25.95
N ALA A 437 7.51 9.99 -25.85
CA ALA A 437 6.38 10.72 -26.41
C ALA A 437 6.82 12.12 -26.90
N PRO A 438 7.54 12.22 -28.04
CA PRO A 438 8.00 13.49 -28.58
C PRO A 438 6.85 14.48 -28.81
N GLY A 439 7.02 15.71 -28.34
CA GLY A 439 5.98 16.74 -28.30
C GLY A 439 5.20 16.78 -27.00
N PHE A 440 5.43 15.87 -26.05
CA PHE A 440 4.79 15.86 -24.73
C PHE A 440 5.00 17.17 -23.97
N GLY A 441 6.24 17.67 -23.90
CA GLY A 441 6.57 18.88 -23.18
C GLY A 441 5.83 20.11 -23.71
N ALA A 442 5.51 20.16 -25.00
CA ALA A 442 4.74 21.23 -25.61
C ALA A 442 3.24 21.21 -25.22
N LEU A 443 2.74 20.07 -24.72
CA LEU A 443 1.36 19.94 -24.24
C LEU A 443 1.20 20.35 -22.77
N VAL A 444 2.29 20.43 -21.99
CA VAL A 444 2.22 20.73 -20.55
C VAL A 444 1.80 22.17 -20.33
N ARG A 445 0.61 22.38 -19.77
CA ARG A 445 0.06 23.70 -19.45
C ARG A 445 0.34 24.12 -18.02
N ALA A 446 0.20 23.18 -17.09
CA ALA A 446 0.47 23.39 -15.67
C ALA A 446 1.05 22.12 -15.04
N ARG A 447 1.90 22.31 -14.04
CA ARG A 447 2.48 21.21 -13.24
C ARG A 447 2.41 21.52 -11.75
N THR A 448 2.18 20.47 -10.97
CA THR A 448 2.33 20.50 -9.51
C THR A 448 3.12 19.29 -9.06
N VAL A 449 4.16 19.52 -8.26
CA VAL A 449 5.10 18.50 -7.82
C VAL A 449 4.98 18.30 -6.31
N LEU A 450 4.72 17.07 -5.88
CA LEU A 450 4.77 16.65 -4.49
C LEU A 450 5.96 15.71 -4.30
N SER A 451 7.03 16.23 -3.71
CA SER A 451 8.24 15.46 -3.34
C SER A 451 7.95 14.46 -2.21
N PRO A 452 8.85 13.49 -1.94
CA PRO A 452 8.75 12.63 -0.75
C PRO A 452 8.47 13.40 0.54
N LEU A 453 9.11 14.56 0.71
CA LEU A 453 8.92 15.43 1.87
C LEU A 453 7.54 16.11 1.88
N ASP A 454 7.04 16.56 0.72
CA ASP A 454 5.69 17.13 0.61
C ASP A 454 4.60 16.09 0.92
N LEU A 455 4.80 14.84 0.51
CA LEU A 455 3.90 13.74 0.82
C LEU A 455 3.81 13.49 2.33
N GLU A 456 4.95 13.44 3.02
CA GLU A 456 4.99 13.28 4.48
C GLU A 456 4.36 14.47 5.22
N ARG A 457 4.65 15.71 4.78
CA ARG A 457 4.04 16.92 5.35
C ARG A 457 2.52 16.92 5.23
N SER A 458 2.02 16.45 4.09
CA SER A 458 0.58 16.43 3.80
C SER A 458 -0.13 15.24 4.45
N ASN A 459 0.58 14.14 4.70
CA ASN A 459 0.09 12.98 5.41
C ASN A 459 1.24 12.31 6.17
N ALA A 460 1.26 12.50 7.49
CA ALA A 460 2.31 11.98 8.37
C ALA A 460 2.51 10.45 8.27
N ASN A 461 1.52 9.70 7.78
CA ASN A 461 1.68 8.26 7.58
C ASN A 461 2.59 7.89 6.39
N LEU A 462 2.93 8.85 5.52
CA LEU A 462 3.80 8.69 4.36
C LEU A 462 5.25 9.04 4.72
N VAL A 463 5.76 8.45 5.80
CA VAL A 463 7.08 8.74 6.38
C VAL A 463 8.18 8.57 5.33
N GLY A 464 9.01 9.58 5.12
CA GLY A 464 10.05 9.60 4.11
C GLY A 464 9.53 9.55 2.66
N GLY A 465 8.25 9.85 2.45
CA GLY A 465 7.53 9.71 1.18
C GLY A 465 7.12 8.28 0.84
N ASP A 466 7.18 7.34 1.79
CA ASP A 466 6.79 5.95 1.57
C ASP A 466 5.28 5.81 1.38
N SER A 467 4.85 5.58 0.14
CA SER A 467 3.44 5.42 -0.22
C SER A 467 2.81 4.11 0.28
N VAL A 468 3.60 3.17 0.79
CA VAL A 468 3.14 1.87 1.29
C VAL A 468 3.18 1.77 2.82
N ALA A 469 3.58 2.85 3.50
CA ALA A 469 3.56 3.03 4.96
C ALA A 469 4.24 1.89 5.72
N GLY A 470 5.45 1.54 5.31
CA GLY A 470 6.29 0.50 5.87
C GLY A 470 6.62 -0.57 4.85
N SER A 471 7.89 -0.99 4.82
CA SER A 471 8.41 -2.02 3.92
C SER A 471 7.58 -3.30 3.91
N HIS A 472 7.40 -3.88 2.71
CA HIS A 472 6.72 -5.15 2.49
C HIS A 472 7.69 -6.32 2.38
N HIS A 473 8.98 -6.11 2.65
CA HIS A 473 9.96 -7.19 2.73
C HIS A 473 9.56 -8.20 3.79
N VAL A 474 9.86 -9.48 3.56
CA VAL A 474 9.43 -10.59 4.43
C VAL A 474 9.83 -10.41 5.90
N ALA A 475 10.93 -9.72 6.18
CA ALA A 475 11.36 -9.41 7.54
C ALA A 475 10.33 -8.57 8.35
N GLN A 476 9.45 -7.84 7.67
CA GLN A 476 8.44 -6.96 8.29
C GLN A 476 7.00 -7.24 7.78
N ASN A 477 6.81 -8.01 6.73
CA ASN A 477 5.47 -8.26 6.19
C ASN A 477 4.78 -9.48 6.86
N PHE A 478 3.51 -9.72 6.55
CA PHE A 478 2.70 -10.82 7.10
C PHE A 478 2.57 -10.77 8.64
N LEU A 479 2.99 -11.83 9.32
CA LEU A 479 2.97 -11.97 10.78
C LEU A 479 3.90 -10.96 11.49
N PHE A 480 4.82 -10.37 10.74
CA PHE A 480 5.78 -9.40 11.25
C PHE A 480 5.34 -7.96 11.00
N ARG A 481 4.09 -7.71 10.56
CA ARG A 481 3.61 -6.35 10.27
C ARG A 481 2.69 -5.82 11.39
N PRO A 482 3.08 -4.78 12.15
CA PRO A 482 4.32 -4.01 12.05
C PRO A 482 5.55 -4.67 12.70
N TRP A 483 5.34 -5.60 13.64
CA TRP A 483 6.33 -6.53 14.17
C TRP A 483 5.63 -7.80 14.68
N LEU A 484 6.43 -8.80 15.04
CA LEU A 484 5.91 -10.06 15.58
C LEU A 484 5.03 -9.80 16.83
N GLY A 485 3.78 -10.24 16.76
CA GLY A 485 2.79 -10.12 17.84
C GLY A 485 1.82 -8.95 17.70
N ALA A 486 2.10 -7.98 16.83
CA ALA A 486 1.23 -6.81 16.58
C ALA A 486 0.33 -6.96 15.33
N SER A 487 0.50 -8.02 14.53
CA SER A 487 -0.30 -8.28 13.31
C SER A 487 -1.80 -8.50 13.55
N GLY A 488 -2.21 -8.64 14.82
CA GLY A 488 -3.60 -8.77 15.23
C GLY A 488 -4.27 -7.46 15.67
N TYR A 489 -3.69 -6.29 15.36
CA TYR A 489 -4.20 -4.94 15.66
C TYR A 489 -4.16 -4.51 17.14
N VAL A 490 -3.84 -5.43 18.06
CA VAL A 490 -3.74 -5.15 19.50
C VAL A 490 -2.34 -4.63 19.83
N THR A 491 -2.27 -3.53 20.58
CA THR A 491 -1.01 -3.01 21.12
C THR A 491 -0.77 -3.52 22.54
N GLY A 492 0.44 -3.31 23.06
CA GLY A 492 0.79 -3.61 24.44
C GLY A 492 0.15 -2.67 25.46
N VAL A 493 -0.57 -1.63 25.01
CA VAL A 493 -1.40 -0.77 25.86
C VAL A 493 -2.85 -1.27 25.76
N PRO A 494 -3.42 -1.87 26.82
CA PRO A 494 -4.81 -2.30 26.85
C PRO A 494 -5.77 -1.20 26.36
N GLY A 495 -6.73 -1.57 25.52
CA GLY A 495 -7.72 -0.64 24.97
C GLY A 495 -7.23 0.23 23.82
N LEU A 496 -5.94 0.14 23.44
CA LEU A 496 -5.38 0.79 22.27
C LEU A 496 -5.13 -0.23 21.15
N TYR A 497 -5.57 0.10 19.96
CA TYR A 497 -5.47 -0.71 18.76
C TYR A 497 -4.81 0.10 17.64
N GLN A 498 -4.14 -0.57 16.70
CA GLN A 498 -3.53 0.06 15.54
C GLN A 498 -4.08 -0.56 14.25
N VAL A 499 -4.46 0.28 13.29
CA VAL A 499 -4.96 -0.11 11.97
C VAL A 499 -4.26 0.70 10.88
N GLY A 500 -4.55 0.36 9.62
CA GLY A 500 -4.00 1.05 8.46
C GLY A 500 -2.88 0.27 7.78
N ALA A 501 -2.23 0.92 6.81
CA ALA A 501 -1.28 0.26 5.92
C ALA A 501 -0.04 -0.30 6.64
N ALA A 502 0.35 0.22 7.80
CA ALA A 502 1.45 -0.31 8.62
C ALA A 502 1.11 -1.61 9.37
N THR A 503 -0.12 -2.11 9.24
CA THR A 503 -0.60 -3.37 9.87
C THR A 503 -1.05 -4.36 8.80
N TRP A 504 -1.19 -5.64 9.15
CA TRP A 504 -1.71 -6.66 8.23
C TRP A 504 -3.11 -6.29 7.67
N PRO A 505 -3.38 -6.39 6.34
CA PRO A 505 -2.56 -7.04 5.31
C PRO A 505 -1.52 -6.15 4.62
N GLY A 506 -1.45 -4.87 4.96
CA GLY A 506 -0.48 -3.92 4.44
C GLY A 506 -1.10 -2.84 3.57
N ALA A 507 -0.28 -2.29 2.68
CA ALA A 507 -0.65 -1.22 1.76
C ALA A 507 -1.79 -1.56 0.79
N GLY A 508 -2.26 -0.52 0.11
CA GLY A 508 -3.39 -0.56 -0.81
C GLY A 508 -4.70 -0.10 -0.18
N THR A 509 -5.64 0.26 -1.02
CA THR A 509 -6.98 0.76 -0.68
C THR A 509 -7.94 -0.36 -0.23
N ASN A 510 -7.43 -1.47 0.32
CA ASN A 510 -8.22 -2.69 0.61
C ASN A 510 -9.22 -2.60 1.78
N ALA A 511 -9.05 -1.63 2.71
CA ALA A 511 -9.85 -1.46 3.93
C ALA A 511 -9.88 -2.65 4.93
N LEU A 512 -9.11 -3.71 4.67
CA LEU A 512 -9.18 -4.96 5.42
C LEU A 512 -8.65 -4.84 6.84
N SER A 513 -7.60 -4.03 7.08
CA SER A 513 -7.09 -3.79 8.43
C SER A 513 -8.18 -3.18 9.32
N GLY A 514 -8.91 -2.19 8.77
CA GLY A 514 -10.03 -1.56 9.46
C GLY A 514 -11.18 -2.51 9.76
N TYR A 515 -11.59 -3.28 8.76
CA TYR A 515 -12.65 -4.28 8.85
C TYR A 515 -12.34 -5.37 9.90
N LEU A 516 -11.15 -5.97 9.83
CA LEU A 516 -10.73 -7.04 10.74
C LEU A 516 -10.53 -6.55 12.18
N CYS A 517 -10.16 -5.28 12.37
CA CYS A 517 -10.12 -4.67 13.70
C CYS A 517 -11.52 -4.47 14.28
N ALA A 518 -12.50 -4.02 13.48
CA ALA A 518 -13.89 -3.93 13.92
C ALA A 518 -14.45 -5.30 14.31
N GLU A 519 -14.23 -6.34 13.49
CA GLU A 519 -14.62 -7.71 13.84
C GLU A 519 -13.99 -8.18 15.16
N LEU A 520 -12.74 -7.82 15.43
CA LEU A 520 -12.07 -8.14 16.69
C LEU A 520 -12.76 -7.46 17.88
N LEU A 521 -13.11 -6.18 17.75
CA LEU A 521 -13.74 -5.37 18.80
C LEU A 521 -15.20 -5.77 19.07
N LEU A 522 -15.91 -6.23 18.06
CA LEU A 522 -17.32 -6.62 18.14
C LEU A 522 -17.54 -8.07 18.58
N ARG A 523 -16.48 -8.88 18.68
CA ARG A 523 -16.61 -10.26 19.18
C ARG A 523 -17.15 -10.26 20.61
N PRO A 524 -18.18 -11.08 20.92
CA PRO A 524 -18.67 -11.24 22.27
C PRO A 524 -17.52 -11.64 23.20
N THR A 525 -17.33 -10.88 24.28
CA THR A 525 -16.43 -11.26 25.38
C THR A 525 -17.07 -12.38 26.20
N THR A 526 -17.32 -13.53 25.58
CA THR A 526 -17.71 -14.74 26.31
C THR A 526 -16.44 -15.34 26.92
N LEU A 527 -16.39 -15.30 28.25
CA LEU A 527 -15.35 -15.78 29.18
C LEU A 527 -14.29 -14.73 29.54
N GLY A 528 -14.31 -14.32 30.82
CA GLY A 528 -13.63 -13.15 31.34
C GLY A 528 -12.11 -13.13 31.16
N GLY A 529 -11.61 -12.00 30.67
CA GLY A 529 -10.51 -11.20 31.23
C GLY A 529 -9.13 -11.82 31.52
N ARG A 530 -8.89 -13.12 31.32
CA ARG A 530 -7.63 -13.77 31.75
C ARG A 530 -6.86 -14.51 30.66
N ALA A 531 -7.41 -14.70 29.47
CA ALA A 531 -6.74 -15.51 28.44
C ALA A 531 -5.74 -14.73 27.55
N LEU A 532 -5.87 -13.42 27.41
CA LEU A 532 -4.98 -12.62 26.54
C LEU A 532 -3.63 -12.23 27.18
N ALA A 533 -3.53 -12.29 28.51
CA ALA A 533 -2.25 -12.09 29.22
C ALA A 533 -1.35 -13.34 29.23
N GLY A 534 -1.87 -14.52 28.87
CA GLY A 534 -1.12 -15.78 28.86
C GLY A 534 -0.30 -16.04 27.60
N ALA A 535 -0.61 -15.36 26.50
CA ALA A 535 0.10 -15.55 25.22
C ALA A 535 1.47 -14.85 25.19
N THR A 536 1.65 -13.77 25.97
CA THR A 536 2.93 -13.08 26.16
C THR A 536 3.93 -13.89 26.99
N ASP A 537 3.46 -14.79 27.87
CA ASP A 537 4.33 -15.59 28.75
C ASP A 537 4.89 -16.86 28.07
N LEU A 538 4.22 -17.35 27.02
CA LEU A 538 4.71 -18.50 26.23
C LEU A 538 5.93 -18.14 25.36
N GLY A 539 6.03 -16.90 24.89
CA GLY A 539 7.21 -16.40 24.18
C GLY A 539 8.44 -16.30 25.08
N GLY A 540 8.26 -15.85 26.33
CA GLY A 540 9.33 -15.78 27.34
C GLY A 540 9.87 -17.16 27.74
N ARG A 541 8.99 -18.16 27.87
CA ARG A 541 9.38 -19.55 28.19
C ARG A 541 10.07 -20.27 27.02
N ALA A 542 9.70 -19.99 25.78
CA ALA A 542 10.37 -20.53 24.59
C ALA A 542 11.80 -19.97 24.43
N LEU A 543 12.01 -18.69 24.71
CA LEU A 543 13.34 -18.05 24.71
C LEU A 543 14.23 -18.55 25.86
N ALA A 544 13.68 -18.76 27.07
CA ALA A 544 14.42 -19.34 28.19
C ALA A 544 14.84 -20.81 27.93
N GLY A 545 14.00 -21.59 27.24
CA GLY A 545 14.30 -22.97 26.82
C GLY A 545 15.44 -23.05 25.79
N ALA A 546 15.49 -22.11 24.84
CA ALA A 546 16.55 -22.04 23.84
C ALA A 546 17.92 -21.66 24.45
N THR A 547 17.96 -20.77 25.44
CA THR A 547 19.20 -20.44 26.18
C THR A 547 19.73 -21.57 27.06
N SER A 548 18.86 -22.47 27.54
CA SER A 548 19.24 -23.66 28.31
C SER A 548 19.90 -24.74 27.44
N LEU A 549 19.38 -24.93 26.21
CA LEU A 549 19.94 -25.87 25.22
C LEU A 549 21.28 -25.40 24.64
N ALA A 550 21.49 -24.09 24.48
CA ALA A 550 22.77 -23.54 24.03
C ALA A 550 23.89 -23.69 25.09
N ARG A 551 23.57 -23.63 26.40
CA ARG A 551 24.54 -23.85 27.48
C ARG A 551 24.92 -25.33 27.64
N SER A 552 24.00 -26.26 27.39
CA SER A 552 24.28 -27.71 27.47
C SER A 552 25.10 -28.22 26.28
N ALA A 553 24.95 -27.61 25.10
CA ALA A 553 25.76 -27.91 23.91
C ALA A 553 27.21 -27.36 24.03
N GLY A 554 27.40 -26.17 24.60
CA GLY A 554 28.74 -25.59 24.83
C GLY A 554 29.59 -26.33 25.87
N GLY A 555 28.96 -26.97 26.86
CA GLY A 555 29.64 -27.76 27.89
C GLY A 555 30.18 -29.12 27.40
N ARG A 556 29.59 -29.71 26.35
CA ARG A 556 30.04 -30.99 25.77
C ARG A 556 31.17 -30.84 24.75
N ALA A 557 31.30 -29.67 24.11
CA ALA A 557 32.41 -29.40 23.20
C ALA A 557 33.76 -29.16 23.92
N ARG A 558 33.76 -28.67 25.16
CA ARG A 558 34.99 -28.42 25.94
C ARG A 558 35.58 -29.64 26.64
N ARG A 559 34.88 -30.77 26.73
CA ARG A 559 35.39 -32.02 27.34
C ARG A 559 35.98 -33.03 26.35
N ARG A 560 35.99 -32.73 25.04
CA ARG A 560 36.59 -33.58 24.00
C ARG A 560 37.92 -33.06 23.42
N ALA A 561 38.41 -31.92 23.91
CA ALA A 561 39.71 -31.34 23.53
C ALA A 561 40.78 -31.45 24.64
N ALA A 562 40.55 -32.28 25.67
CA ALA A 562 41.46 -32.46 26.79
C ALA A 562 41.56 -33.94 27.23
N ARG A 563 41.65 -34.85 26.25
CA ARG A 563 42.11 -36.23 26.43
C ARG A 563 42.91 -36.67 25.21
#